data_AF-X1UHL5-F1
#
_entry.id   AF-X1UHL5-F1
#
_cell.length_a   1.000
_cell.length_b   1.000
_cell.length_c   1.000
_cell.angle_alpha   90.00
_cell.angle_beta   90.00
_cell.angle_gamma   90.00
#
_symmetry.space_group_name_H-M   'P 1'
#
loop_
_entity.id
_entity.type
_entity.pdbx_description
1 polymer ?
#
loop_
_entity_poly.entity_id
_entity_poly.type
_entity_poly.pdbx_seq_one_letter_code
_entity_poly.pdbx_strand_id
1 'polypeptide(L)'
;RRDYYKEETTHLKLTSRLSQSMKLTLEGLYGKTNSVSRSGMLTSGTGMLSYNGKSYLYLPSSLSPYDLYQSMVGLSFDHVLSPSTFYNIRISNISVNNVCSWYDRERDRTTIREFDNTPVDETPYGYWWRKIPEGWGMFHPAHVTGITRDWSETSTINLKFDLTSQIDRYNQIKVGWMVNYDDLDTHKEWVSRGQEDEEWVKKWRHFPIRAGAYLQDKLEFEGMIANFGVRIDYNDPNTEWYTVDRYSQYFMKKYKDVFTEVA
;
A
#
# COMPACT_ATOMS: atom_id res chain seq x y z
N ARG A 1 22.32 -8.53 -4.49
CA ARG A 1 22.23 -7.05 -4.42
C ARG A 1 21.26 -6.51 -5.46
N ARG A 2 20.24 -5.75 -5.05
CA ARG A 2 19.21 -5.22 -5.95
C ARG A 2 19.15 -3.69 -5.85
N ASP A 3 19.81 -3.03 -6.79
CA ASP A 3 19.92 -1.57 -6.86
C ASP A 3 18.99 -0.97 -7.93
N TYR A 4 18.02 -1.76 -8.43
CA TYR A 4 17.18 -1.39 -9.55
C TYR A 4 15.69 -1.52 -9.19
N TYR A 5 14.89 -0.64 -9.79
CA TYR A 5 13.45 -0.78 -9.86
C TYR A 5 13.10 -1.79 -10.95
N LYS A 6 12.28 -2.78 -10.63
CA LYS A 6 11.73 -3.72 -11.61
C LYS A 6 10.30 -4.04 -11.26
N GLU A 7 9.47 -4.05 -12.28
CA GLU A 7 8.06 -4.35 -12.17
C GLU A 7 7.73 -5.45 -13.18
N GLU A 8 7.06 -6.48 -12.68
CA GLU A 8 6.55 -7.59 -13.49
C GLU A 8 5.06 -7.72 -13.21
N THR A 9 4.24 -7.71 -14.25
CA THR A 9 2.80 -7.87 -14.14
C THR A 9 2.31 -8.94 -15.10
N THR A 10 1.43 -9.80 -14.60
CA THR A 10 0.74 -10.84 -15.37
C THR A 10 -0.74 -10.59 -15.25
N HIS A 11 -1.42 -10.53 -16.40
CA HIS A 11 -2.86 -10.38 -16.48
C HIS A 11 -3.45 -11.55 -17.25
N LEU A 12 -4.40 -12.22 -16.64
CA LEU A 12 -5.21 -13.25 -17.26
C LEU A 12 -6.67 -12.83 -17.23
N LYS A 13 -7.33 -12.88 -18.38
CA LYS A 13 -8.75 -12.63 -18.50
C LYS A 13 -9.41 -13.72 -19.31
N LEU A 14 -10.32 -14.45 -18.70
CA LEU A 14 -11.13 -15.48 -19.32
C LEU A 14 -12.56 -14.99 -19.38
N THR A 15 -13.17 -15.03 -20.56
CA THR A 15 -14.57 -14.65 -20.75
C THR A 15 -15.31 -15.78 -21.43
N SER A 16 -16.42 -16.19 -20.83
CA SER A 16 -17.31 -17.20 -21.34
C SER A 16 -18.71 -16.63 -21.52
N ARG A 17 -19.36 -16.97 -22.64
CA ARG A 17 -20.78 -16.74 -22.83
C ARG A 17 -21.51 -18.01 -22.42
N LEU A 18 -22.19 -17.98 -21.29
CA LEU A 18 -22.96 -19.13 -20.80
C LEU A 18 -24.25 -19.31 -21.61
N SER A 19 -24.80 -18.20 -22.13
CA SER A 19 -25.94 -18.18 -23.04
C SER A 19 -25.88 -16.93 -23.94
N GLN A 20 -26.91 -16.68 -24.75
CA GLN A 20 -27.03 -15.43 -25.51
C GLN A 20 -27.21 -14.20 -24.60
N SER A 21 -27.72 -14.38 -23.38
CA SER A 21 -28.02 -13.29 -22.43
C SER A 21 -27.06 -13.22 -21.24
N MET A 22 -26.21 -14.23 -21.03
CA MET A 22 -25.32 -14.34 -19.87
C MET A 22 -23.85 -14.39 -20.27
N LYS A 23 -23.04 -13.54 -19.63
CA LYS A 23 -21.58 -13.51 -19.80
C LYS A 23 -20.90 -13.58 -18.44
N LEU A 24 -19.97 -14.51 -18.31
CA LEU A 24 -19.11 -14.67 -17.14
C LEU A 24 -17.68 -14.29 -17.52
N THR A 25 -17.06 -13.44 -16.70
CA THR A 25 -15.65 -13.06 -16.84
C THR A 25 -14.92 -13.37 -15.54
N LEU A 26 -13.84 -14.14 -15.65
CA LEU A 26 -12.85 -14.34 -14.60
C LEU A 26 -11.60 -13.53 -14.96
N GLU A 27 -11.10 -12.77 -14.01
CA GLU A 27 -9.93 -11.92 -14.14
C GLU A 27 -8.94 -12.24 -13.04
N GLY A 28 -7.67 -12.39 -13.40
CA GLY A 28 -6.56 -12.60 -12.49
C GLY A 28 -5.44 -11.62 -12.81
N LEU A 29 -4.98 -10.88 -11.81
CA LEU A 29 -3.80 -10.04 -11.88
C LEU A 29 -2.81 -10.49 -10.82
N TYR A 30 -1.54 -10.55 -11.20
CA TYR A 30 -0.44 -10.70 -10.26
C TYR A 30 0.68 -9.76 -10.67
N GLY A 31 1.16 -8.98 -9.72
CA GLY A 31 2.20 -7.98 -9.89
C GLY A 31 3.27 -8.16 -8.81
N LYS A 32 4.53 -8.04 -9.23
CA LYS A 32 5.68 -7.95 -8.33
C LYS A 32 6.47 -6.71 -8.69
N THR A 33 6.58 -5.80 -7.73
CA THR A 33 7.46 -4.64 -7.83
C THR A 33 8.62 -4.82 -6.86
N ASN A 34 9.82 -4.70 -7.39
CA ASN A 34 11.06 -4.79 -6.67
C ASN A 34 11.70 -3.41 -6.66
N SER A 35 11.98 -2.90 -5.47
CA SER A 35 12.70 -1.65 -5.29
C SER A 35 13.50 -1.67 -3.98
N VAL A 36 13.81 -0.48 -3.50
CA VAL A 36 14.54 -0.18 -2.26
C VAL A 36 13.76 0.86 -1.46
N SER A 37 14.03 0.95 -0.17
CA SER A 37 13.29 1.78 0.77
C SER A 37 14.19 2.56 1.70
N ARG A 38 13.79 3.81 1.96
CA ARG A 38 14.32 4.65 3.04
C ARG A 38 13.29 4.89 4.13
N SER A 39 12.05 5.19 3.74
CA SER A 39 10.87 5.42 4.58
C SER A 39 9.60 4.77 3.99
N GLY A 40 9.78 3.96 2.96
CA GLY A 40 8.78 3.48 2.01
C GLY A 40 9.44 3.19 0.66
N MET A 41 8.73 2.47 -0.20
CA MET A 41 9.24 2.08 -1.52
C MET A 41 9.59 3.31 -2.38
N LEU A 42 10.83 3.35 -2.87
CA LEU A 42 11.29 4.38 -3.79
C LEU A 42 10.96 3.99 -5.24
N THR A 43 10.59 4.94 -6.07
CA THR A 43 10.23 4.70 -7.49
C THR A 43 11.09 5.50 -8.47
N SER A 44 12.08 6.25 -7.97
CA SER A 44 12.95 7.09 -8.79
C SER A 44 14.37 7.14 -8.24
N GLY A 45 15.34 7.35 -9.13
CA GLY A 45 16.75 7.54 -8.75
C GLY A 45 16.96 8.78 -7.87
N THR A 46 16.22 9.86 -8.09
CA THR A 46 16.28 11.06 -7.25
C THR A 46 15.92 10.76 -5.80
N GLY A 47 14.94 9.89 -5.55
CA GLY A 47 14.57 9.45 -4.20
C GLY A 47 15.65 8.64 -3.49
N MET A 48 16.57 8.03 -4.23
CA MET A 48 17.72 7.33 -3.64
C MET A 48 18.79 8.32 -3.15
N LEU A 49 18.88 9.48 -3.79
CA LEU A 49 19.90 10.52 -3.55
C LEU A 49 19.39 11.70 -2.71
N SER A 50 18.11 11.72 -2.33
CA SER A 50 17.50 12.85 -1.61
C SER A 50 16.71 12.36 -0.41
N TYR A 51 16.92 13.00 0.75
CA TYR A 51 16.14 12.74 1.96
C TYR A 51 16.03 14.03 2.80
N ASN A 52 14.81 14.38 3.24
CA ASN A 52 14.52 15.61 3.99
C ASN A 52 15.12 16.89 3.37
N GLY A 53 15.08 17.00 2.03
CA GLY A 53 15.60 18.15 1.28
C GLY A 53 17.14 18.22 1.20
N LYS A 54 17.84 17.20 1.71
CA LYS A 54 19.31 17.08 1.61
C LYS A 54 19.67 16.05 0.56
N SER A 55 20.70 16.33 -0.22
CA SER A 55 21.31 15.37 -1.14
C SER A 55 22.30 14.48 -0.39
N TYR A 56 22.25 13.18 -0.67
CA TYR A 56 23.11 12.16 -0.10
C TYR A 56 23.94 11.52 -1.22
N LEU A 57 25.16 11.10 -0.87
CA LEU A 57 25.97 10.25 -1.73
C LEU A 57 25.26 8.92 -1.96
N TYR A 58 25.38 8.35 -3.16
CA TYR A 58 24.87 7.02 -3.45
C TYR A 58 25.58 5.96 -2.59
N LEU A 59 24.82 5.48 -1.61
CA LEU A 59 25.04 4.36 -0.71
C LEU A 59 24.56 2.99 -1.22
N PRO A 60 25.35 2.16 -1.90
CA PRO A 60 25.17 0.71 -1.96
C PRO A 60 24.31 0.05 -0.84
N SER A 61 24.69 0.18 0.44
CA SER A 61 24.01 -0.44 1.59
C SER A 61 23.06 0.51 2.33
N SER A 62 22.72 1.65 1.72
CA SER A 62 21.99 2.73 2.40
C SER A 62 20.48 2.55 2.47
N LEU A 63 19.93 1.62 1.71
CA LEU A 63 18.51 1.42 1.52
C LEU A 63 18.15 -0.04 1.78
N SER A 64 16.98 -0.27 2.38
CA SER A 64 16.44 -1.62 2.60
C SER A 64 15.85 -2.16 1.29
N PRO A 65 16.08 -3.42 0.89
CA PRO A 65 15.31 -4.05 -0.18
C PRO A 65 13.81 -3.99 0.13
N TYR A 66 12.99 -3.69 -0.87
CA TYR A 66 11.53 -3.59 -0.74
C TYR A 66 10.84 -4.34 -1.89
N ASP A 67 10.02 -5.33 -1.55
CA ASP A 67 9.14 -6.03 -2.49
C ASP A 67 7.69 -5.65 -2.22
N LEU A 68 6.97 -5.36 -3.28
CA LEU A 68 5.53 -5.16 -3.26
C LEU A 68 4.90 -6.24 -4.14
N TYR A 69 4.10 -7.09 -3.52
CA TYR A 69 3.30 -8.11 -4.20
C TYR A 69 1.86 -7.61 -4.26
N GLN A 70 1.30 -7.58 -5.46
CA GLN A 70 -0.09 -7.20 -5.68
C GLN A 70 -0.79 -8.34 -6.41
N SER A 71 -1.98 -8.71 -5.97
CA SER A 71 -2.78 -9.69 -6.67
C SER A 71 -4.24 -9.28 -6.67
N MET A 72 -4.96 -9.67 -7.72
CA MET A 72 -6.41 -9.53 -7.78
C MET A 72 -6.99 -10.76 -8.44
N VAL A 73 -8.07 -11.28 -7.85
CA VAL A 73 -8.94 -12.26 -8.50
C VAL A 73 -10.34 -11.68 -8.53
N GLY A 74 -10.91 -11.55 -9.72
CA GLY A 74 -12.20 -10.92 -9.96
C GLY A 74 -13.13 -11.83 -10.75
N LEU A 75 -14.37 -11.93 -10.31
CA LEU A 75 -15.47 -12.55 -11.03
C LEU A 75 -16.47 -11.46 -11.41
N SER A 76 -16.86 -11.40 -12.68
CA SER A 76 -17.92 -10.52 -13.17
C SER A 76 -18.97 -11.35 -13.92
N PHE A 77 -20.23 -11.17 -13.55
CA PHE A 77 -21.36 -11.81 -14.20
C PHE A 77 -22.31 -10.75 -14.73
N ASP A 78 -22.50 -10.73 -16.05
CA ASP A 78 -23.46 -9.88 -16.74
C ASP A 78 -24.65 -10.72 -17.20
N HIS A 79 -25.87 -10.27 -16.90
CA HIS A 79 -27.08 -10.94 -17.34
C HIS A 79 -28.11 -9.93 -17.87
N VAL A 80 -28.49 -10.12 -19.13
CA VAL A 80 -29.57 -9.39 -19.80
C VAL A 80 -30.87 -10.16 -19.58
N LEU A 81 -31.73 -9.68 -18.69
CA LEU A 81 -33.04 -10.30 -18.42
C LEU A 81 -34.03 -10.04 -19.56
N SER A 82 -33.97 -8.85 -20.15
CA SER A 82 -34.75 -8.42 -21.30
C SER A 82 -33.99 -7.31 -22.06
N PRO A 83 -34.43 -6.90 -23.26
CA PRO A 83 -33.83 -5.75 -23.96
C PRO A 83 -33.85 -4.45 -23.15
N SER A 84 -34.75 -4.33 -22.16
CA SER A 84 -34.89 -3.16 -21.29
C SER A 84 -34.23 -3.31 -19.92
N THR A 85 -33.92 -4.53 -19.48
CA THR A 85 -33.47 -4.79 -18.11
C THR A 85 -32.25 -5.71 -18.08
N PHE A 86 -31.19 -5.27 -17.40
CA PHE A 86 -29.98 -6.06 -17.20
C PHE A 86 -29.36 -5.78 -15.83
N TYR A 87 -28.66 -6.76 -15.29
CA TYR A 87 -27.86 -6.58 -14.08
C TYR A 87 -26.44 -7.11 -14.24
N ASN A 88 -25.57 -6.60 -13.38
CA ASN A 88 -24.18 -7.00 -13.26
C ASN A 88 -23.86 -7.28 -11.79
N ILE A 89 -23.17 -8.39 -11.54
CA ILE A 89 -22.59 -8.73 -10.24
C ILE A 89 -21.08 -8.77 -10.43
N ARG A 90 -20.34 -8.15 -9.50
CA ARG A 90 -18.88 -8.26 -9.43
C ARG A 90 -18.45 -8.64 -8.03
N ILE A 91 -17.51 -9.56 -7.97
CA ILE A 91 -16.82 -9.96 -6.75
C ILE A 91 -15.33 -9.87 -7.05
N SER A 92 -14.55 -9.19 -6.24
CA SER A 92 -13.11 -9.24 -6.34
C SER A 92 -12.45 -9.36 -4.98
N ASN A 93 -11.33 -10.07 -4.93
CA ASN A 93 -10.38 -10.00 -3.84
C ASN A 93 -9.11 -9.34 -4.39
N ILE A 94 -8.67 -8.26 -3.75
CA ILE A 94 -7.40 -7.60 -4.01
C ILE A 94 -6.52 -7.84 -2.79
N SER A 95 -5.29 -8.30 -2.98
CA SER A 95 -4.30 -8.43 -1.92
C SER A 95 -3.04 -7.65 -2.26
N VAL A 96 -2.50 -6.94 -1.28
CA VAL A 96 -1.26 -6.19 -1.33
C VAL A 96 -0.39 -6.66 -0.16
N ASN A 97 0.81 -7.12 -0.44
CA ASN A 97 1.76 -7.56 0.56
C ASN A 97 3.09 -6.82 0.36
N ASN A 98 3.54 -6.14 1.40
CA ASN A 98 4.82 -5.46 1.46
C ASN A 98 5.84 -6.36 2.15
N VAL A 99 7.02 -6.50 1.57
CA VAL A 99 8.17 -7.15 2.20
C VAL A 99 9.38 -6.25 2.08
N CYS A 100 9.64 -5.49 3.13
CA CYS A 100 10.83 -4.71 3.31
C CYS A 100 11.61 -5.29 4.48
N SER A 101 12.65 -6.03 4.13
CA SER A 101 13.54 -6.68 5.08
C SER A 101 14.74 -5.80 5.38
N TRP A 102 15.52 -6.23 6.37
CA TRP A 102 16.72 -5.59 6.87
C TRP A 102 17.80 -5.34 5.80
N TYR A 103 18.97 -4.83 6.21
CA TYR A 103 20.10 -4.66 5.30
C TYR A 103 20.51 -5.98 4.62
N ASP A 104 21.10 -5.88 3.42
CA ASP A 104 21.55 -7.05 2.62
C ASP A 104 22.64 -7.86 3.37
N ARG A 105 23.63 -7.18 3.95
CA ARG A 105 24.68 -7.80 4.79
C ARG A 105 25.34 -6.80 5.73
N GLU A 106 25.88 -7.28 6.86
CA GLU A 106 26.81 -6.52 7.70
C GLU A 106 28.13 -6.27 6.94
N ARG A 107 28.82 -5.17 7.28
CA ARG A 107 30.12 -4.83 6.72
C ARG A 107 31.23 -5.74 7.27
N ASP A 108 32.03 -6.30 6.38
CA ASP A 108 33.32 -6.92 6.71
C ASP A 108 34.36 -5.83 6.98
N ARG A 109 34.93 -5.86 8.18
CA ARG A 109 35.90 -4.85 8.64
C ARG A 109 37.35 -5.29 8.46
N THR A 110 37.58 -6.40 7.77
CA THR A 110 38.93 -6.85 7.45
C THR A 110 39.61 -5.77 6.60
N THR A 111 40.78 -5.32 7.04
CA THR A 111 41.58 -4.32 6.31
C THR A 111 41.94 -4.88 4.94
N ILE A 112 41.46 -4.21 3.88
CA ILE A 112 41.76 -4.59 2.50
C ILE A 112 42.96 -3.82 1.94
N ARG A 113 43.23 -2.62 2.48
CA ARG A 113 44.32 -1.76 2.04
C ARG A 113 44.67 -0.75 3.13
N GLU A 114 45.90 -0.25 3.10
CA GLU A 114 46.34 0.85 3.96
C GLU A 114 46.81 2.03 3.11
N PHE A 115 46.45 3.24 3.53
CA PHE A 115 46.93 4.50 2.95
C PHE A 115 47.59 5.32 4.04
N ASP A 116 48.90 5.50 3.97
CA ASP A 116 49.68 6.32 4.92
C ASP A 116 49.25 6.07 6.38
N ASN A 117 49.31 4.79 6.78
CA ASN A 117 48.93 4.30 8.11
C ASN A 117 47.42 4.34 8.45
N THR A 118 46.56 4.53 7.44
CA THR A 118 45.09 4.46 7.58
C THR A 118 44.57 3.15 6.96
N PRO A 119 44.15 2.17 7.77
CA PRO A 119 43.52 0.96 7.24
C PRO A 119 42.12 1.27 6.72
N VAL A 120 41.84 0.82 5.49
CA VAL A 120 40.52 0.88 4.87
C VAL A 120 39.94 -0.53 4.74
N ASP A 121 38.65 -0.64 5.06
CA ASP A 121 37.84 -1.85 4.86
C ASP A 121 37.06 -1.77 3.54
N GLU A 122 36.04 -2.61 3.37
CA GLU A 122 35.20 -2.61 2.17
C GLU A 122 34.22 -1.42 2.05
N THR A 123 34.33 -0.37 2.87
CA THR A 123 33.51 0.85 2.75
C THR A 123 33.53 1.37 1.30
N PRO A 124 32.36 1.67 0.68
CA PRO A 124 31.03 1.88 1.26
C PRO A 124 30.09 0.65 1.27
N TYR A 125 30.61 -0.56 1.09
CA TYR A 125 29.80 -1.77 1.08
C TYR A 125 29.45 -2.26 2.49
N GLY A 126 28.36 -3.02 2.61
CA GLY A 126 27.87 -3.54 3.89
C GLY A 126 27.25 -2.51 4.82
N TYR A 127 26.32 -2.96 5.65
CA TYR A 127 25.72 -2.16 6.72
C TYR A 127 26.70 -2.00 7.88
N TRP A 128 26.75 -0.80 8.45
CA TRP A 128 27.52 -0.53 9.64
C TRP A 128 26.83 0.57 10.47
N TRP A 129 26.54 0.27 11.74
CA TRP A 129 25.72 1.12 12.59
C TRP A 129 26.52 2.00 13.57
N ARG A 130 27.78 1.66 13.85
CA ARG A 130 28.60 2.42 14.80
C ARG A 130 29.17 3.66 14.14
N LYS A 131 29.10 4.80 14.83
CA LYS A 131 29.87 5.99 14.49
C LYS A 131 31.36 5.65 14.50
N ILE A 132 32.01 5.77 13.36
CA ILE A 132 33.48 5.77 13.27
C ILE A 132 33.92 7.23 13.43
N PRO A 133 35.04 7.52 14.12
CA PRO A 133 35.49 8.89 14.32
C PRO A 133 35.51 9.68 13.00
N GLU A 134 34.93 10.88 13.00
CA GLU A 134 34.85 11.81 11.87
C GLU A 134 36.24 12.39 11.54
N GLY A 135 37.18 11.53 11.16
CA GLY A 135 38.53 11.90 10.73
C GLY A 135 38.70 11.61 9.25
N TRP A 136 39.16 12.63 8.50
CA TRP A 136 39.74 12.51 7.16
C TRP A 136 38.79 12.08 6.02
N GLY A 137 37.78 12.89 5.73
CA GLY A 137 37.04 12.81 4.45
C GLY A 137 36.19 11.54 4.28
N MET A 138 36.18 10.65 5.26
CA MET A 138 35.25 9.53 5.33
C MET A 138 33.86 10.07 5.67
N PHE A 139 33.09 10.38 4.64
CA PHE A 139 31.67 10.71 4.76
C PHE A 139 30.95 9.46 5.29
N HIS A 140 30.80 9.34 6.60
CA HIS A 140 30.03 8.25 7.19
C HIS A 140 28.54 8.58 7.06
N PRO A 141 27.78 7.81 6.27
CA PRO A 141 26.33 7.89 6.29
C PRO A 141 25.81 7.18 7.54
N ALA A 142 26.18 7.65 8.73
CA ALA A 142 25.63 7.16 9.99
C ALA A 142 24.10 7.35 10.08
N HIS A 143 23.51 8.05 9.11
CA HIS A 143 22.11 8.43 9.09
C HIS A 143 21.22 7.65 8.11
N VAL A 144 21.76 6.77 7.28
CA VAL A 144 20.97 6.26 6.15
C VAL A 144 21.41 4.86 5.73
N THR A 145 21.21 3.84 6.56
CA THR A 145 21.37 2.45 6.14
C THR A 145 20.20 1.59 6.62
N GLY A 146 19.38 1.09 5.70
CA GLY A 146 18.51 -0.08 5.94
C GLY A 146 17.55 -0.05 7.16
N ILE A 147 17.07 1.13 7.57
CA ILE A 147 16.31 1.31 8.83
C ILE A 147 14.81 1.03 8.73
N THR A 148 14.24 1.12 7.52
CA THR A 148 12.82 0.82 7.32
C THR A 148 12.62 -0.68 7.18
N ARG A 149 11.56 -1.18 7.84
CA ARG A 149 11.02 -2.51 7.67
C ARG A 149 9.52 -2.42 7.46
N ASP A 150 8.98 -3.33 6.66
CA ASP A 150 7.56 -3.34 6.32
C ASP A 150 7.14 -4.77 5.97
N TRP A 151 6.18 -5.31 6.71
CA TRP A 151 5.54 -6.59 6.46
C TRP A 151 4.02 -6.44 6.37
N SER A 152 3.56 -5.24 6.03
CA SER A 152 2.13 -4.93 6.00
C SER A 152 1.43 -5.68 4.87
N GLU A 153 0.29 -6.28 5.21
CA GLU A 153 -0.60 -6.97 4.29
C GLU A 153 -1.97 -6.31 4.29
N THR A 154 -2.58 -6.19 3.13
CA THR A 154 -3.93 -5.66 2.98
C THR A 154 -4.70 -6.53 2.01
N SER A 155 -5.84 -7.05 2.43
CA SER A 155 -6.77 -7.75 1.54
C SER A 155 -8.12 -7.05 1.55
N THR A 156 -8.66 -6.75 0.37
CA THR A 156 -9.98 -6.14 0.20
C THR A 156 -10.86 -7.07 -0.60
N ILE A 157 -11.98 -7.48 -0.02
CA ILE A 157 -13.06 -8.15 -0.73
C ILE A 157 -14.08 -7.08 -1.13
N ASN A 158 -14.28 -6.90 -2.43
CA ASN A 158 -15.30 -6.03 -2.99
C ASN A 158 -16.45 -6.87 -3.56
N LEU A 159 -17.67 -6.55 -3.17
CA LEU A 159 -18.89 -7.08 -3.74
C LEU A 159 -19.72 -5.92 -4.28
N LYS A 160 -20.14 -6.01 -5.53
CA LYS A 160 -20.96 -4.99 -6.18
C LYS A 160 -22.10 -5.62 -6.98
N PHE A 161 -23.27 -5.01 -6.88
CA PHE A 161 -24.42 -5.32 -7.70
C PHE A 161 -24.95 -4.03 -8.33
N ASP A 162 -25.24 -4.09 -9.63
CA ASP A 162 -25.86 -3.00 -10.39
C ASP A 162 -27.00 -3.55 -11.23
N LEU A 163 -28.19 -2.96 -11.15
CA LEU A 163 -29.36 -3.23 -11.97
C LEU A 163 -29.71 -1.96 -12.75
N THR A 164 -29.92 -2.10 -14.05
CA THR A 164 -30.45 -1.03 -14.91
C THR A 164 -31.71 -1.53 -15.60
N SER A 165 -32.77 -0.73 -15.57
CA SER A 165 -34.04 -1.05 -16.22
C SER A 165 -34.65 0.19 -16.89
N GLN A 166 -34.95 0.08 -18.17
CA GLN A 166 -35.78 1.03 -18.90
C GLN A 166 -37.25 0.71 -18.60
N ILE A 167 -37.88 1.52 -17.73
CA ILE A 167 -39.24 1.28 -17.26
C ILE A 167 -40.26 1.74 -18.31
N ASP A 168 -40.01 2.90 -18.92
CA ASP A 168 -40.80 3.43 -20.01
C ASP A 168 -39.90 4.19 -21.02
N ARG A 169 -40.49 4.89 -21.99
CA ARG A 169 -39.73 5.61 -23.04
C ARG A 169 -38.97 6.85 -22.54
N TYR A 170 -39.25 7.30 -21.32
CA TYR A 170 -38.72 8.51 -20.72
C TYR A 170 -37.86 8.21 -19.48
N ASN A 171 -38.18 7.17 -18.70
CA ASN A 171 -37.57 6.86 -17.41
C ASN A 171 -36.70 5.60 -17.46
N GLN A 172 -35.43 5.74 -17.06
CA GLN A 172 -34.50 4.65 -16.85
C GLN A 172 -34.01 4.63 -15.40
N ILE A 173 -34.33 3.56 -14.69
CA ILE A 173 -33.93 3.36 -13.31
C ILE A 173 -32.62 2.59 -13.23
N LYS A 174 -31.73 3.05 -12.35
CA LYS A 174 -30.49 2.38 -11.96
C LYS A 174 -30.48 2.22 -10.45
N VAL A 175 -30.33 0.99 -9.99
CA VAL A 175 -30.18 0.67 -8.57
C VAL A 175 -28.89 -0.12 -8.41
N GLY A 176 -28.15 0.16 -7.36
CA GLY A 176 -26.98 -0.64 -7.06
C GLY A 176 -26.54 -0.52 -5.61
N TRP A 177 -25.73 -1.47 -5.20
CA TRP A 177 -25.11 -1.48 -3.89
C TRP A 177 -23.70 -2.06 -3.98
N MET A 178 -22.87 -1.68 -3.02
CA MET A 178 -21.50 -2.12 -2.88
C MET A 178 -21.18 -2.39 -1.42
N VAL A 179 -20.35 -3.40 -1.19
CA VAL A 179 -19.77 -3.71 0.12
C VAL A 179 -18.28 -3.96 -0.08
N ASN A 180 -17.47 -3.33 0.75
CA ASN A 180 -16.04 -3.59 0.88
C ASN A 180 -15.79 -4.08 2.29
N TYR A 181 -15.12 -5.21 2.39
CA TYR A 181 -14.55 -5.72 3.61
C TYR A 181 -13.04 -5.69 3.46
N ASP A 182 -12.36 -4.94 4.31
CA ASP A 182 -10.90 -4.84 4.28
C ASP A 182 -10.33 -5.62 5.47
N ASP A 183 -9.22 -6.33 5.26
CA ASP A 183 -8.33 -6.86 6.27
C ASP A 183 -7.03 -6.07 6.18
N LEU A 184 -6.83 -5.17 7.14
CA LEU A 184 -5.71 -4.24 7.16
C LEU A 184 -4.73 -4.70 8.23
N ASP A 185 -3.66 -5.39 7.86
CA ASP A 185 -2.56 -5.77 8.75
C ASP A 185 -1.36 -4.86 8.50
N THR A 186 -1.10 -3.93 9.41
CA THR A 186 0.06 -3.05 9.31
C THR A 186 1.14 -3.55 10.24
N HIS A 187 2.33 -3.78 9.68
CA HIS A 187 3.55 -4.00 10.45
C HIS A 187 4.68 -3.23 9.79
N LYS A 188 4.89 -2.00 10.25
CA LYS A 188 5.94 -1.12 9.74
C LYS A 188 6.85 -0.68 10.87
N GLU A 189 8.14 -0.68 10.62
CA GLU A 189 9.13 -0.31 11.62
C GLU A 189 10.17 0.64 11.05
N TRP A 190 10.72 1.45 11.95
CA TRP A 190 11.91 2.23 11.77
C TRP A 190 12.85 1.91 12.93
N VAL A 191 13.92 1.18 12.65
CA VAL A 191 14.83 0.68 13.69
C VAL A 191 16.27 0.92 13.26
N SER A 192 17.06 1.54 14.13
CA SER A 192 18.43 1.97 13.86
C SER A 192 19.32 1.63 15.05
N ARG A 193 20.18 0.60 14.89
CA ARG A 193 21.10 0.15 15.96
C ARG A 193 22.05 1.23 16.50
N GLY A 194 22.22 2.35 15.78
CA GLY A 194 23.05 3.48 16.21
C GLY A 194 22.28 4.71 16.69
N GLN A 195 20.95 4.70 16.65
CA GLN A 195 20.07 5.82 17.02
C GLN A 195 18.78 5.29 17.66
N GLU A 196 18.88 4.82 18.92
CA GLU A 196 17.74 4.27 19.68
C GLU A 196 16.61 5.30 19.88
N ASP A 197 16.94 6.59 19.85
CA ASP A 197 15.97 7.67 20.10
C ASP A 197 14.94 7.91 18.98
N GLU A 198 15.18 7.39 17.78
CA GLU A 198 14.32 7.60 16.60
C GLU A 198 13.53 6.34 16.21
N GLU A 199 13.64 5.26 17.00
CA GLU A 199 13.00 3.99 16.68
C GLU A 199 11.49 4.01 16.96
N TRP A 200 10.73 3.48 16.01
CA TRP A 200 9.29 3.27 16.18
C TRP A 200 8.83 1.99 15.47
N VAL A 201 7.81 1.37 16.06
CA VAL A 201 7.13 0.19 15.51
C VAL A 201 5.66 0.51 15.46
N LYS A 202 5.06 0.39 14.28
CA LYS A 202 3.63 0.55 14.05
C LYS A 202 3.07 -0.81 13.68
N LYS A 203 2.36 -1.42 14.62
CA LYS A 203 1.71 -2.72 14.45
C LYS A 203 0.25 -2.67 14.88
N TRP A 204 -0.67 -2.98 13.96
CA TRP A 204 -2.10 -3.07 14.24
C TRP A 204 -2.79 -3.85 13.14
N ARG A 205 -3.94 -4.43 13.46
CA ARG A 205 -4.80 -5.10 12.49
C ARG A 205 -6.26 -4.71 12.69
N HIS A 206 -6.93 -4.26 11.64
CA HIS A 206 -8.33 -3.84 11.68
C HIS A 206 -9.12 -4.35 10.48
N PHE A 207 -10.44 -4.48 10.67
CA PHE A 207 -11.34 -5.06 9.69
C PHE A 207 -12.50 -4.10 9.34
N PRO A 208 -12.22 -2.95 8.70
CA PRO A 208 -13.26 -1.98 8.43
C PRO A 208 -14.22 -2.47 7.35
N ILE A 209 -15.48 -2.04 7.47
CA ILE A 209 -16.56 -2.37 6.55
C ILE A 209 -17.09 -1.07 5.94
N ARG A 210 -17.15 -1.02 4.61
CA ARG A 210 -17.68 0.11 3.86
C ARG A 210 -18.77 -0.36 2.93
N ALA A 211 -19.99 0.13 3.13
CA ALA A 211 -21.13 -0.20 2.30
C ALA A 211 -21.72 1.07 1.67
N GLY A 212 -22.35 0.93 0.51
CA GLY A 212 -23.08 2.02 -0.11
C GLY A 212 -24.18 1.50 -0.99
N ALA A 213 -25.28 2.23 -1.07
CA ALA A 213 -26.41 1.92 -1.93
C ALA A 213 -26.89 3.19 -2.64
N TYR A 214 -27.37 3.03 -3.87
CA TYR A 214 -27.89 4.14 -4.65
C TYR A 214 -29.11 3.75 -5.46
N LEU A 215 -29.95 4.76 -5.70
CA LEU A 215 -31.07 4.74 -6.62
C LEU A 215 -30.96 5.99 -7.47
N GLN A 216 -30.95 5.83 -8.78
CA GLN A 216 -30.92 6.92 -9.75
C GLN A 216 -32.00 6.68 -10.81
N ASP A 217 -32.74 7.72 -11.12
CA ASP A 217 -33.61 7.79 -12.28
C ASP A 217 -33.01 8.74 -13.31
N LYS A 218 -33.08 8.31 -14.58
CA LYS A 218 -32.69 9.11 -15.73
C LYS A 218 -33.94 9.37 -16.56
N LEU A 219 -34.35 10.64 -16.58
CA LEU A 219 -35.48 11.14 -17.35
C LEU A 219 -34.98 11.72 -18.67
N GLU A 220 -35.44 11.19 -19.79
CA GLU A 220 -35.25 11.72 -21.14
C GLU A 220 -36.59 12.23 -21.66
N PHE A 221 -36.71 13.52 -21.98
CA PHE A 221 -37.94 14.08 -22.53
C PHE A 221 -37.62 15.22 -23.50
N GLU A 222 -38.08 15.12 -24.75
CA GLU A 222 -37.97 16.18 -25.78
C GLU A 222 -36.56 16.79 -25.93
N GLY A 223 -35.52 15.95 -25.87
CA GLY A 223 -34.12 16.38 -26.00
C GLY A 223 -33.47 16.85 -24.68
N MET A 224 -34.24 16.93 -23.60
CA MET A 224 -33.72 17.11 -22.24
C MET A 224 -33.35 15.75 -21.64
N ILE A 225 -32.21 15.70 -20.95
CA ILE A 225 -31.79 14.56 -20.15
C ILE A 225 -31.54 15.05 -18.72
N ALA A 226 -32.28 14.52 -17.76
CA ALA A 226 -32.09 14.80 -16.34
C ALA A 226 -31.75 13.51 -15.59
N ASN A 227 -30.84 13.60 -14.62
CA ASN A 227 -30.46 12.49 -13.75
C ASN A 227 -30.71 12.89 -12.30
N PHE A 228 -31.62 12.19 -11.63
CA PHE A 228 -31.93 12.40 -10.23
C PHE A 228 -31.56 11.15 -9.46
N GLY A 229 -30.85 11.28 -8.36
CA GLY A 229 -30.46 10.11 -7.58
C GLY A 229 -30.09 10.43 -6.16
N VAL A 230 -30.21 9.41 -5.32
CA VAL A 230 -29.81 9.44 -3.92
C VAL A 230 -28.83 8.32 -3.67
N ARG A 231 -27.84 8.60 -2.81
CA ARG A 231 -26.84 7.64 -2.37
C ARG A 231 -26.71 7.72 -0.85
N ILE A 232 -26.63 6.54 -0.23
CA ILE A 232 -26.34 6.39 1.18
C ILE A 232 -25.03 5.62 1.28
N ASP A 233 -24.13 6.09 2.12
CA ASP A 233 -22.85 5.46 2.41
C ASP A 233 -22.75 5.16 3.91
N TYR A 234 -22.23 3.98 4.23
CA TYR A 234 -21.95 3.50 5.58
C TYR A 234 -20.47 3.14 5.66
N ASN A 235 -19.79 3.63 6.68
CA ASN A 235 -18.38 3.34 6.92
C ASN A 235 -18.18 3.06 8.40
N ASP A 236 -17.73 1.86 8.70
CA ASP A 236 -17.44 1.40 10.04
C ASP A 236 -15.96 0.99 10.09
N PRO A 237 -15.11 1.70 10.84
CA PRO A 237 -13.71 1.35 10.97
C PRO A 237 -13.50 0.05 11.77
N ASN A 238 -14.54 -0.46 12.44
CA ASN A 238 -14.51 -1.65 13.31
C ASN A 238 -13.38 -1.57 14.36
N THR A 239 -13.17 -0.35 14.86
CA THR A 239 -12.24 -0.05 15.94
C THR A 239 -12.71 1.21 16.66
N GLU A 240 -12.40 1.28 17.96
CA GLU A 240 -12.56 2.50 18.72
C GLU A 240 -11.44 3.48 18.34
N TRP A 241 -11.79 4.76 18.24
CA TRP A 241 -10.80 5.80 18.01
C TRP A 241 -10.23 6.23 19.35
N TYR A 242 -8.92 6.47 19.42
CA TYR A 242 -8.29 7.01 20.61
C TYR A 242 -8.91 8.37 20.98
N THR A 243 -9.61 8.44 22.12
CA THR A 243 -10.31 9.64 22.62
C THR A 243 -9.54 10.28 23.76
N VAL A 244 -8.31 10.73 23.47
CA VAL A 244 -7.53 11.55 24.39
C VAL A 244 -7.86 13.03 24.22
N ASP A 245 -7.86 13.77 25.34
CA ASP A 245 -7.94 15.24 25.34
C ASP A 245 -6.87 15.80 24.38
N ARG A 246 -7.22 16.86 23.63
CA ARG A 246 -6.35 17.49 22.64
C ARG A 246 -4.98 17.91 23.22
N TYR A 247 -4.90 18.17 24.52
CA TYR A 247 -3.66 18.54 25.23
C TYR A 247 -3.22 17.47 26.24
N SER A 248 -3.67 16.24 26.05
CA SER A 248 -3.30 15.11 26.90
C SER A 248 -1.79 14.91 26.92
N GLN A 249 -1.23 14.75 28.12
CA GLN A 249 0.18 14.42 28.32
C GLN A 249 0.56 13.10 27.63
N TYR A 250 -0.41 12.21 27.37
CA TYR A 250 -0.17 10.91 26.74
C TYR A 250 0.36 11.01 25.30
N PHE A 251 0.24 12.18 24.65
CA PHE A 251 0.90 12.43 23.35
C PHE A 251 2.43 12.59 23.44
N MET A 252 3.02 12.66 24.63
CA MET A 252 4.48 12.75 24.78
C MET A 252 5.15 11.38 24.59
N LYS A 253 6.35 11.37 23.98
CA LYS A 253 7.18 10.15 23.73
C LYS A 253 7.33 9.25 24.96
N LYS A 254 7.43 9.84 26.16
CA LYS A 254 7.55 9.10 27.44
C LYS A 254 6.37 8.14 27.70
N TYR A 255 5.19 8.43 27.18
CA TYR A 255 3.97 7.66 27.41
C TYR A 255 3.58 6.78 26.22
N LYS A 256 4.48 6.60 25.23
CA LYS A 256 4.18 5.80 24.02
C LYS A 256 3.67 4.39 24.34
N ASP A 257 4.20 3.77 25.40
CA ASP A 257 3.92 2.38 25.75
C ASP A 257 2.60 2.22 26.50
N VAL A 258 2.10 3.30 27.12
CA VAL A 258 0.82 3.31 27.82
C VAL A 258 -0.28 4.00 27.02
N PHE A 259 0.06 4.73 25.95
CA PHE A 259 -0.90 5.53 25.19
C PHE A 259 -2.15 4.74 24.78
N THR A 260 -1.96 3.51 24.28
CA THR A 260 -3.06 2.65 23.85
C THR A 260 -3.91 2.09 24.98
N GLU A 261 -3.42 2.13 26.22
CA GLU A 261 -4.18 1.72 27.42
C GLU A 261 -5.02 2.86 28.00
N VAL A 262 -4.62 4.12 27.74
CA VAL A 262 -5.25 5.32 28.33
C VAL A 262 -6.07 6.14 27.35
N ALA A 263 -6.04 5.78 26.06
CA ALA A 263 -6.65 6.53 24.98
C ALA A 263 -7.84 5.82 24.36
#